data_AF-A0A9X6M0N8-F1
#
_entry.id   AF-A0A9X6M0N8-F1
#
_cell.length_a   1.000
_cell.length_b   1.000
_cell.length_c   1.000
_cell.angle_alpha   90.00
_cell.angle_beta   90.00
_cell.angle_gamma   90.00
#
_symmetry.space_group_name_H-M   'P 1'
#
loop_
_entity.id
_entity.type
_entity.pdbx_description
1 polymer ?
#
loop_
_entity_poly.entity_id
_entity_poly.type
_entity_poly.pdbx_seq_one_letter_code
_entity_poly.pdbx_strand_id
1 'polypeptide(L)'
;MVLSYIILPYLKSLIFVEYFFFVLFFVTGILFVLMMRHLQNISSVARGTGAALANASMYIGQMIGAAIAGMLFAVSYNFILIGSFTALLYIGALFLFRKSEKLTENSETGIAS
;
A
#
# COMPACT_ATOMS: atom_id res chain seq x y z
N MET A 1 4.79 -8.36 -4.58
CA MET A 1 4.68 -7.25 -3.61
C MET A 1 5.28 -7.62 -2.26
N VAL A 2 4.68 -8.54 -1.49
CA VAL A 2 5.20 -8.88 -0.15
C VAL A 2 6.57 -9.58 -0.19
N LEU A 3 6.75 -10.59 -1.06
CA LEU A 3 8.03 -11.30 -1.21
C LEU A 3 9.19 -10.37 -1.60
N SER A 4 8.92 -9.38 -2.46
CA SER A 4 9.92 -8.42 -2.93
C SER A 4 10.48 -7.56 -1.79
N TYR A 5 9.68 -7.20 -0.78
CA TYR A 5 10.14 -6.46 0.40
C TYR A 5 10.98 -7.32 1.36
N ILE A 6 10.75 -8.64 1.40
CA ILE A 6 11.50 -9.57 2.24
C ILE A 6 12.86 -9.91 1.60
N ILE A 7 12.92 -10.01 0.27
CA ILE A 7 14.14 -10.38 -0.47
C ILE A 7 15.11 -9.20 -0.61
N LEU A 8 14.59 -7.97 -0.76
CA LEU A 8 15.36 -6.73 -0.93
C LEU A 8 16.57 -6.57 0.02
N PRO A 9 16.43 -6.74 1.35
CA PRO A 9 17.54 -6.53 2.29
C PRO A 9 18.67 -7.55 2.16
N TYR A 10 18.48 -8.65 1.43
CA TYR A 10 19.50 -9.68 1.20
C TYR A 10 20.23 -9.53 -0.14
N LEU A 11 19.73 -8.64 -1.03
CA LEU A 11 20.32 -8.42 -2.34
C LEU A 11 21.56 -7.53 -2.24
N LYS A 12 22.73 -8.09 -2.58
CA LYS A 12 24.00 -7.34 -2.67
C LYS A 12 24.28 -6.76 -4.06
N SER A 13 23.55 -7.21 -5.08
CA SER A 13 23.75 -6.78 -6.47
C SER A 13 22.77 -5.66 -6.83
N LEU A 14 23.33 -4.51 -7.23
CA LEU A 14 22.60 -3.28 -7.53
C LEU A 14 21.56 -3.47 -8.65
N ILE A 15 21.89 -4.26 -9.68
CA ILE A 15 21.01 -4.55 -10.82
C ILE A 15 19.72 -5.25 -10.37
N PHE A 16 19.83 -6.19 -9.43
CA PHE A 16 18.64 -6.88 -8.91
C PHE A 16 17.78 -5.94 -8.06
N VAL A 17 18.40 -5.11 -7.23
CA VAL A 17 17.68 -4.12 -6.41
C VAL A 17 16.88 -3.17 -7.30
N GLU A 18 17.49 -2.65 -8.37
CA GLU A 18 16.84 -1.76 -9.33
C GLU A 18 15.63 -2.43 -9.99
N TYR A 19 15.78 -3.67 -10.46
CA TYR A 19 14.68 -4.43 -11.06
C TYR A 19 13.50 -4.64 -10.10
N PHE A 20 13.79 -4.98 -8.84
CA PHE A 20 12.75 -5.14 -7.83
C PHE A 20 12.04 -3.82 -7.51
N PHE A 21 12.78 -2.71 -7.42
CA PHE A 21 12.19 -1.39 -7.25
C PHE A 21 11.33 -1.00 -8.45
N PHE A 22 11.80 -1.27 -9.67
CA PHE A 22 11.02 -1.02 -10.89
C PHE A 22 9.66 -1.73 -10.83
N VAL A 23 9.65 -3.03 -10.53
CA VAL A 23 8.39 -3.80 -10.42
C VAL A 23 7.50 -3.25 -9.30
N LEU A 24 8.08 -2.90 -8.14
CA LEU A 24 7.35 -2.32 -7.02
C LEU A 24 6.68 -0.99 -7.40
N PHE A 25 7.42 -0.04 -7.97
CA PHE A 25 6.87 1.26 -8.36
C PHE A 25 5.90 1.15 -9.53
N PHE A 26 6.18 0.29 -10.51
CA PHE A 26 5.33 0.08 -11.67
C PHE A 26 3.94 -0.42 -11.25
N VAL A 27 3.88 -1.51 -10.48
CA VAL A 27 2.61 -2.10 -10.05
C VAL A 27 1.88 -1.19 -9.06
N THR A 28 2.60 -0.54 -8.14
CA THR A 28 1.99 0.40 -7.18
C THR A 28 1.40 1.62 -7.89
N GLY A 29 2.08 2.14 -8.92
CA GLY A 29 1.58 3.25 -9.73
C GLY A 29 0.26 2.91 -10.43
N ILE A 30 0.15 1.72 -11.03
CA ILE A 30 -1.09 1.25 -11.66
C ILE A 30 -2.21 1.09 -10.62
N LEU A 31 -1.91 0.43 -9.49
CA LEU A 31 -2.86 0.24 -8.39
C LEU A 31 -3.40 1.57 -7.85
N PHE A 32 -2.52 2.54 -7.66
CA PHE A 32 -2.89 3.86 -7.16
C PHE A 32 -3.89 4.56 -8.09
N VAL A 33 -3.61 4.60 -9.40
CA VAL A 33 -4.52 5.21 -10.38
C VAL A 33 -5.88 4.49 -10.40
N LEU A 34 -5.88 3.15 -10.33
CA LEU A 34 -7.11 2.35 -10.32
C LEU A 34 -7.95 2.62 -9.07
N MET A 35 -7.34 2.61 -7.88
CA MET A 35 -8.04 2.88 -6.62
C MET A 35 -8.58 4.31 -6.55
N MET A 36 -7.80 5.29 -7.01
CA MET A 36 -8.25 6.69 -7.07
C MET A 36 -9.45 6.87 -8.00
N ARG A 37 -9.43 6.22 -9.16
CA ARG A 37 -10.59 6.21 -10.07
C ARG A 37 -11.82 5.57 -9.40
N HIS A 38 -11.64 4.47 -8.67
CA HIS A 38 -12.72 3.83 -7.94
C HIS A 38 -13.33 4.76 -6.88
N LEU A 39 -12.51 5.38 -6.03
CA LEU A 39 -12.97 6.32 -5.01
C LEU A 39 -13.71 7.53 -5.60
N GLN A 40 -13.24 8.06 -6.72
CA GLN A 40 -13.90 9.17 -7.41
C GLN A 40 -15.22 8.73 -8.05
N ASN A 41 -15.33 7.50 -8.54
CA ASN A 41 -16.57 7.00 -9.13
C ASN A 41 -17.71 6.80 -8.11
N ILE A 42 -17.39 6.63 -6.82
CA ILE A 42 -18.39 6.47 -5.75
C ILE A 42 -19.20 7.76 -5.53
N SER A 43 -18.64 8.94 -5.80
CA SER A 43 -19.36 10.22 -5.66
C SER A 43 -19.04 11.17 -6.80
N SER A 44 -19.95 11.26 -7.77
CA SER A 44 -19.84 12.15 -8.93
C SER A 44 -19.76 13.64 -8.54
N VAL A 45 -20.38 14.01 -7.41
CA VAL A 45 -20.43 15.38 -6.88
C VAL A 45 -19.17 15.73 -6.05
N ALA A 46 -18.59 14.77 -5.32
CA ALA A 46 -17.47 15.00 -4.41
C ALA A 46 -16.12 14.42 -4.89
N ARG A 47 -15.95 14.20 -6.20
CA ARG A 47 -14.73 13.61 -6.79
C ARG A 47 -13.44 14.28 -6.32
N GLY A 48 -13.43 15.62 -6.29
CA GLY A 48 -12.27 16.40 -5.85
C GLY A 48 -11.93 16.17 -4.38
N THR A 49 -12.94 16.12 -3.52
CA THR A 49 -12.78 15.86 -2.08
C THR A 49 -12.29 14.44 -1.81
N GLY A 50 -12.86 13.44 -2.49
CA GLY A 50 -12.42 12.04 -2.37
C GLY A 50 -10.96 11.84 -2.80
N ALA A 51 -10.56 12.49 -3.91
CA ALA A 51 -9.18 12.47 -4.37
C ALA A 51 -8.23 13.20 -3.39
N ALA A 52 -8.64 14.38 -2.89
CA ALA A 52 -7.85 15.14 -1.93
C ALA A 52 -7.65 14.37 -0.62
N LEU A 53 -8.69 13.72 -0.11
CA LEU A 53 -8.62 12.90 1.11
C LEU A 53 -7.71 11.69 0.92
N ALA A 54 -7.85 10.96 -0.19
CA ALA A 54 -6.99 9.81 -0.49
C ALA A 54 -5.51 10.21 -0.63
N ASN A 55 -5.23 11.34 -1.31
CA ASN A 55 -3.88 11.90 -1.39
C ASN A 55 -3.35 12.31 -0.01
N ALA A 56 -4.16 12.98 0.81
CA ALA A 56 -3.78 13.35 2.17
C ALA A 56 -3.46 12.12 3.04
N SER A 57 -4.31 11.08 2.99
CA SER A 57 -4.07 9.82 3.69
C SER A 57 -2.79 9.11 3.23
N MET A 58 -2.50 9.14 1.93
CA MET A 58 -1.23 8.60 1.40
C MET A 58 -0.02 9.33 1.98
N TYR A 59 -0.02 10.67 1.97
CA TYR A 59 1.09 11.46 2.50
C TYR A 59 1.28 11.26 4.02
N ILE A 60 0.19 11.17 4.78
CA ILE A 60 0.24 10.84 6.21
C ILE A 60 0.87 9.45 6.41
N GLY A 61 0.43 8.45 5.64
CA GLY A 61 1.00 7.11 5.68
C GLY A 61 2.49 7.09 5.34
N GLN A 62 2.91 7.89 4.35
CA GLN A 62 4.31 8.00 3.95
C GLN A 62 5.17 8.70 5.01
N MET A 63 4.64 9.74 5.66
CA MET A 63 5.30 10.40 6.78
C MET A 63 5.51 9.44 7.96
N ILE A 64 4.44 8.76 8.40
CA ILE A 64 4.50 7.80 9.52
C ILE A 64 5.43 6.63 9.15
N GLY A 65 5.29 6.10 7.94
CA GLY A 65 6.12 5.01 7.43
C GLY A 65 7.60 5.37 7.41
N ALA A 66 7.95 6.57 6.94
CA ALA A 66 9.34 7.06 6.92
C ALA A 66 9.90 7.26 8.33
N ALA A 67 9.10 7.85 9.24
CA ALA A 67 9.52 8.04 10.64
C ALA A 67 9.82 6.70 11.34
N ILE A 68 8.92 5.73 11.20
CA ILE A 68 9.10 4.39 11.77
C ILE A 68 10.26 3.65 11.09
N ALA A 69 10.36 3.69 9.76
CA ALA A 69 11.45 3.05 9.04
C ALA A 69 12.83 3.62 9.44
N GLY A 70 12.93 4.94 9.61
CA GLY A 70 14.15 5.60 10.10
C GLY A 70 14.54 5.15 11.51
N MET A 71 13.56 5.06 12.42
CA MET A 71 13.79 4.53 13.77
C MET A 71 14.24 3.06 13.75
N LEU A 72 13.57 2.21 12.96
CA LEU A 72 13.94 0.79 12.81
C LEU A 72 15.33 0.62 12.21
N PHE A 73 15.72 1.47 11.27
CA PHE A 73 17.06 1.49 10.70
C PHE A 73 18.10 1.82 11.77
N ALA A 74 17.85 2.85 12.57
CA ALA A 74 18.77 3.29 13.63
C ALA A 74 19.01 2.21 14.70
N VAL A 75 18.03 1.35 14.98
CA VAL A 75 18.14 0.28 15.99
C VAL A 75 18.83 -0.97 15.42
N SER A 76 18.59 -1.33 14.16
CA SER A 76 19.02 -2.63 13.62
C SER A 76 20.23 -2.57 12.69
N TYR A 77 20.66 -1.37 12.28
CA TYR A 77 21.73 -1.11 11.31
C TYR A 77 21.57 -1.87 9.99
N ASN A 78 20.38 -2.42 9.71
CA ASN A 78 20.08 -3.30 8.59
C ASN A 78 18.65 -3.06 8.11
N PHE A 79 18.37 -3.36 6.85
CA PHE A 79 17.05 -3.15 6.23
C PHE A 79 16.07 -4.30 6.50
N ILE A 80 16.46 -5.37 7.19
CA ILE A 80 15.65 -6.57 7.41
C ILE A 80 14.39 -6.26 8.24
N LEU A 81 14.53 -5.48 9.32
CA LEU A 81 13.38 -5.09 10.16
C LEU A 81 12.42 -4.19 9.40
N ILE A 82 12.95 -3.29 8.57
CA ILE A 82 12.15 -2.39 7.73
C ILE A 82 11.34 -3.21 6.72
N GLY A 83 12.00 -4.14 6.01
CA GLY A 83 11.34 -5.03 5.06
C GLY A 83 10.24 -5.89 5.71
N SER A 84 10.52 -6.44 6.89
CA SER A 84 9.55 -7.23 7.67
C SER A 84 8.36 -6.38 8.14
N PHE A 85 8.61 -5.16 8.61
CA PHE A 85 7.57 -4.23 9.01
C PHE A 85 6.68 -3.82 7.83
N THR A 86 7.28 -3.46 6.69
CA THR A 86 6.53 -3.14 5.47
C THR A 86 5.71 -4.34 4.98
N ALA A 87 6.26 -5.55 5.05
CA ALA A 87 5.54 -6.78 4.68
C ALA A 87 4.30 -7.00 5.57
N LEU A 88 4.42 -6.82 6.88
CA LEU A 88 3.29 -6.93 7.82
C LEU A 88 2.20 -5.91 7.52
N LEU A 89 2.56 -4.65 7.29
CA LEU A 89 1.60 -3.61 6.90
C LEU A 89 0.87 -3.95 5.60
N TYR A 90 1.60 -4.49 4.61
CA TYR A 90 1.00 -4.88 3.34
C TYR A 90 0.02 -6.05 3.49
N ILE A 91 0.34 -7.04 4.32
CA ILE A 91 -0.58 -8.14 4.67
C ILE A 91 -1.83 -7.59 5.36
N GLY A 92 -1.67 -6.66 6.31
CA GLY A 92 -2.78 -5.99 6.98
C GLY A 92 -3.68 -5.23 5.99
N ALA A 93 -3.09 -4.50 5.05
CA ALA A 93 -3.81 -3.78 4.00
C ALA A 93 -4.60 -4.73 3.09
N LEU A 94 -4.01 -5.86 2.68
CA LEU A 94 -4.70 -6.88 1.88
C LEU A 94 -5.88 -7.47 2.65
N PHE A 95 -5.73 -7.75 3.93
CA PHE A 95 -6.82 -8.27 4.76
C PHE A 95 -7.95 -7.26 4.89
N LEU A 96 -7.63 -5.99 5.12
CA LEU A 96 -8.62 -4.91 5.18
C LEU A 96 -9.36 -4.74 3.85
N PHE A 97 -8.64 -4.80 2.73
CA PHE A 97 -9.23 -4.69 1.40
C PHE A 97 -10.22 -5.84 1.12
N ARG A 98 -9.82 -7.09 1.40
CA ARG A 98 -10.72 -8.26 1.27
C ARG A 98 -11.94 -8.17 2.18
N LYS A 99 -11.77 -7.64 3.40
CA LYS A 99 -12.90 -7.41 4.30
C LYS A 99 -13.85 -6.34 3.76
N SER A 100 -13.31 -5.26 3.18
CA SER A 100 -14.10 -4.19 2.54
C SER A 100 -14.91 -4.71 1.35
N GLU A 101 -14.30 -5.56 0.52
CA GLU A 101 -14.97 -6.21 -0.61
C GLU A 101 -16.16 -7.07 -0.13
N LYS A 102 -15.92 -7.95 0.87
CA LYS A 102 -16.96 -8.83 1.43
C LYS A 102 -18.13 -8.09 2.09
N LEU A 103 -17.87 -6.90 2.66
CA LEU A 103 -18.90 -6.03 3.24
C LEU A 103 -19.75 -5.36 2.15
N THR A 104 -19.12 -4.99 1.03
CA THR A 104 -19.81 -4.41 -0.13
C THR A 104 -20.73 -5.45 -0.77
N GLU A 105 -20.23 -6.69 -0.95
CA GLU A 105 -20.99 -7.82 -1.50
C GLU A 105 -22.22 -8.21 -0.64
N ASN A 106 -22.09 -8.23 0.69
CA ASN A 106 -23.22 -8.48 1.60
C ASN A 106 -24.27 -7.36 1.57
N SER A 107 -23.83 -6.12 1.34
CA SER A 107 -24.76 -4.98 1.27
C SER A 107 -25.62 -5.07 0.00
N GLU A 108 -25.07 -5.54 -1.12
CA GLU A 108 -25.83 -5.75 -2.36
C GLU A 108 -26.79 -6.95 -2.27
N THR A 109 -26.41 -8.04 -1.59
CA THR A 109 -27.29 -9.20 -1.40
C THR A 109 -28.42 -8.98 -0.38
N GLY A 110 -28.22 -8.09 0.60
CA GLY A 110 -29.26 -7.72 1.58
C GLY A 110 -30.37 -6.80 1.04
N ILE A 111 -30.16 -6.13 -0.10
CA ILE A 111 -31.20 -5.34 -0.78
C ILE A 111 -32.05 -6.19 -1.74
N ALA A 112 -31.61 -7.42 -2.05
CA ALA A 112 -32.30 -8.36 -2.94
C ALA A 112 -33.21 -9.38 -2.21
N SER A 113 -33.44 -9.20 -0.90
CA SER A 113 -34.38 -10.00 -0.07
C SER A 113 -35.50 -9.13 0.47
#